data_AF-A0ABC8K5G1-F1
#
_entry.id   AF-A0ABC8K5G1-F1
#
_cell.length_a   1.000
_cell.length_b   1.000
_cell.length_c   1.000
_cell.angle_alpha   90.00
_cell.angle_beta   90.00
_cell.angle_gamma   90.00
#
_symmetry.space_group_name_H-M   'P 1'
#
loop_
_entity.id
_entity.type
_entity.pdbx_description
1 polymer ?
#
loop_
_entity_poly.entity_id
_entity_poly.type
_entity_poly.pdbx_seq_one_letter_code
_entity_poly.pdbx_strand_id
1 'polypeptide(L)'
;MANFNSSLPPSLLHKIFFKVATSNLWDFGSARVAFSWFILIGKEKYFYRSADLFHLNEWIDEVNALTIFRLSCYQFGNPETIYLQGMYELSVLHLLDAGRKKKIHLSGERGLLLAKYVDGMLNLAFSVDDRGFVHNYSSFTREFVDRMYHMITKEIFSGHWAYKKT
;
A
#
# COMPACT_ATOMS: atom_id res chain seq x y z
N MET A 1 -17.13 33.36 -30.05
CA MET A 1 -16.06 32.34 -30.07
C MET A 1 -15.11 32.65 -28.93
N ALA A 2 -15.13 31.86 -27.86
CA ALA A 2 -14.20 32.05 -26.74
C ALA A 2 -12.82 31.54 -27.17
N ASN A 3 -11.80 32.38 -27.00
CA ASN A 3 -10.43 32.09 -27.35
C ASN A 3 -9.85 31.12 -26.30
N PHE A 4 -9.87 29.80 -26.58
CA PHE A 4 -9.36 28.74 -25.68
C PHE A 4 -7.81 28.68 -25.63
N ASN A 5 -7.13 29.83 -25.64
CA ASN A 5 -5.66 29.92 -25.55
C ASN A 5 -5.16 30.13 -24.12
N SER A 6 -5.94 29.74 -23.10
CA SER A 6 -5.44 29.65 -21.73
C SER A 6 -4.93 28.24 -21.48
N SER A 7 -3.67 27.98 -21.83
CA SER A 7 -3.00 26.78 -21.34
C SER A 7 -2.99 26.79 -19.81
N LEU A 8 -3.21 25.63 -19.19
CA LEU A 8 -3.13 25.50 -17.75
C LEU A 8 -1.71 25.87 -17.28
N PRO A 9 -1.56 26.56 -16.13
CA PRO A 9 -0.24 26.81 -15.56
C PRO A 9 0.53 25.49 -15.40
N PRO A 10 1.85 25.45 -15.72
CA PRO A 10 2.63 24.21 -15.69
C PRO A 10 2.54 23.45 -14.36
N SER A 11 2.45 24.16 -13.24
CA SER A 11 2.31 23.57 -11.89
C SER A 11 0.96 22.88 -11.68
N LEU A 12 -0.11 23.38 -12.28
CA LEU A 12 -1.44 22.78 -12.19
C LEU A 12 -1.53 21.57 -13.12
N LEU A 13 -0.92 21.67 -14.31
CA LEU A 13 -0.82 20.56 -15.25
C LEU A 13 -0.02 19.38 -14.64
N HIS A 14 1.10 19.67 -13.99
CA HIS A 14 1.88 18.66 -13.26
C HIS A 14 1.05 17.99 -12.18
N LYS A 15 0.31 18.74 -11.35
CA LYS A 15 -0.59 18.17 -10.32
C LYS A 15 -1.65 17.24 -10.90
N ILE A 16 -2.24 17.60 -12.04
CA ILE A 16 -3.25 16.79 -12.72
C ILE A 16 -2.61 15.49 -13.21
N PHE A 17 -1.52 15.58 -13.98
CA PHE A 17 -0.83 14.39 -14.48
C PHE A 17 -0.30 13.51 -13.35
N PHE A 18 0.24 14.11 -12.31
CA PHE A 18 0.71 13.40 -11.12
C PHE A 18 -0.44 12.63 -10.47
N LYS A 19 -1.59 13.28 -10.25
CA LYS A 19 -2.76 12.63 -9.65
C LYS A 19 -3.28 11.49 -10.51
N VAL A 20 -3.35 11.66 -11.82
CA VAL A 20 -3.73 10.58 -12.76
C VAL A 20 -2.73 9.43 -12.68
N ALA A 21 -1.43 9.75 -12.76
CA ALA A 21 -0.35 8.76 -12.73
C ALA A 21 -0.38 7.89 -11.48
N THR A 22 -0.69 8.47 -10.33
CA THR A 22 -0.67 7.75 -9.05
C THR A 22 -1.98 7.06 -8.71
N SER A 23 -3.10 7.47 -9.28
CA SER A 23 -4.43 6.91 -8.93
C SER A 23 -4.82 5.74 -9.85
N ASN A 24 -4.27 5.67 -11.05
CA ASN A 24 -4.48 4.54 -11.95
C ASN A 24 -3.17 4.16 -12.65
N LEU A 25 -2.49 3.15 -12.11
CA LEU A 25 -1.23 2.67 -12.65
C LEU A 25 -1.38 2.01 -14.03
N TRP A 26 -2.59 1.53 -14.37
CA TRP A 26 -2.91 1.01 -15.70
C TRP A 26 -2.86 2.14 -16.74
N ASP A 27 -3.68 3.17 -16.53
CA ASP A 27 -3.75 4.33 -17.41
C ASP A 27 -2.38 5.03 -17.49
N PHE A 28 -1.67 5.09 -16.36
CA PHE A 28 -0.31 5.60 -16.32
C PHE A 28 0.65 4.81 -17.23
N GLY A 29 0.62 3.49 -17.15
CA GLY A 29 1.45 2.60 -17.97
C GLY A 29 1.25 2.88 -19.46
N SER A 30 -0.01 2.95 -19.90
CA SER A 30 -0.37 3.28 -21.29
C SER A 30 0.01 4.72 -21.68
N ALA A 31 -0.31 5.70 -20.83
CA ALA A 31 -0.03 7.11 -21.11
C ALA A 31 1.47 7.40 -21.21
N ARG A 32 2.30 6.69 -20.44
CA ARG A 32 3.76 6.86 -20.46
C ARG A 32 4.39 6.47 -21.80
N VAL A 33 3.80 5.54 -22.55
CA VAL A 33 4.28 5.16 -23.89
C VAL A 33 3.99 6.27 -24.90
N ALA A 34 2.86 6.97 -24.75
CA ALA A 34 2.40 7.99 -25.69
C ALA A 34 2.89 9.41 -25.35
N PHE A 35 3.21 9.70 -24.08
CA PHE A 35 3.49 11.07 -23.60
C PHE A 35 4.73 11.14 -22.71
N SER A 36 5.71 11.97 -23.12
CA SER A 36 6.98 12.16 -22.41
C SER A 36 6.84 12.75 -20.99
N TRP A 37 5.79 13.53 -20.73
CA TRP A 37 5.52 14.09 -19.40
C TRP A 37 5.28 13.00 -18.34
N PHE A 38 4.57 11.93 -18.70
CA PHE A 38 4.35 10.80 -17.79
C PHE A 38 5.64 9.99 -17.56
N ILE A 39 6.58 9.99 -18.52
CA ILE A 39 7.92 9.42 -18.31
C ILE A 39 8.67 10.19 -17.23
N LEU A 40 8.58 11.52 -17.23
CA LEU A 40 9.22 12.37 -16.22
C LEU A 40 8.60 12.14 -14.84
N ILE A 41 7.26 12.10 -14.75
CA ILE A 41 6.55 11.82 -13.49
C ILE A 41 6.94 10.46 -12.90
N GLY A 42 7.05 9.42 -13.74
CA GLY A 42 7.47 8.08 -13.28
C GLY A 42 8.90 8.00 -12.73
N LYS A 43 9.72 9.03 -12.94
CA LYS A 43 11.08 9.15 -12.36
C LYS A 43 11.08 9.92 -11.04
N GLU A 44 9.99 10.59 -10.68
CA GLU A 44 9.92 11.37 -9.45
C GLU A 44 9.80 10.46 -8.22
N LYS A 45 10.58 10.75 -7.16
CA LYS A 45 10.49 9.98 -5.90
C LYS A 45 9.09 10.01 -5.29
N TYR A 46 8.39 11.14 -5.47
CA TYR A 46 7.05 11.34 -4.92
C TYR A 46 5.99 10.46 -5.59
N PHE A 47 6.21 10.05 -6.84
CA PHE A 47 5.33 9.11 -7.55
C PHE A 47 5.26 7.77 -6.81
N TYR A 48 6.40 7.16 -6.50
CA TYR A 48 6.46 5.89 -5.75
C TYR A 48 5.80 5.98 -4.37
N ARG A 49 5.97 7.11 -3.68
CA ARG A 49 5.34 7.34 -2.37
C ARG A 49 3.82 7.45 -2.44
N SER A 50 3.28 7.88 -3.57
CA SER A 50 1.86 8.24 -3.72
C SER A 50 1.06 7.28 -4.60
N ALA A 51 1.71 6.33 -5.27
CA ALA A 51 1.07 5.32 -6.10
C ALA A 51 0.05 4.50 -5.30
N ASP A 52 -1.15 4.35 -5.86
CA ASP A 52 -2.21 3.46 -5.40
C ASP A 52 -1.89 2.04 -5.87
N LEU A 53 -1.76 1.12 -4.93
CA LEU A 53 -1.32 -0.25 -5.15
C LEU A 53 -2.41 -1.28 -4.87
N PHE A 54 -3.50 -0.89 -4.20
CA PHE A 54 -4.59 -1.82 -3.89
C PHE A 54 -5.24 -2.40 -5.15
N HIS A 55 -5.27 -1.62 -6.24
CA HIS A 55 -5.81 -2.03 -7.52
C HIS A 55 -4.77 -2.65 -8.48
N LEU A 56 -3.54 -2.88 -8.04
CA LEU A 56 -2.43 -3.32 -8.91
C LEU A 56 -2.32 -4.85 -9.07
N ASN A 57 -3.07 -5.65 -8.28
CA ASN A 57 -2.88 -7.11 -8.19
C ASN A 57 -3.43 -7.92 -9.38
N GLU A 58 -4.27 -7.35 -10.25
CA GLU A 58 -5.11 -8.18 -11.12
C GLU A 58 -4.46 -8.67 -12.41
N TRP A 59 -3.30 -8.15 -12.86
CA TRP A 59 -2.98 -8.26 -14.30
C TRP A 59 -1.52 -8.37 -14.78
N ILE A 60 -0.53 -8.68 -13.95
CA ILE A 60 0.86 -8.77 -14.45
C ILE A 60 1.45 -10.16 -14.25
N ASP A 61 1.62 -10.87 -15.38
CA ASP A 61 2.42 -12.10 -15.49
C ASP A 61 3.91 -11.86 -15.18
N GLU A 62 4.37 -10.61 -15.22
CA GLU A 62 5.72 -10.18 -14.84
C GLU A 62 5.86 -9.93 -13.34
N VAL A 63 5.72 -10.99 -12.55
CA VAL A 63 5.86 -10.98 -11.08
C VAL A 63 7.11 -10.21 -10.62
N ASN A 64 8.22 -10.28 -11.37
CA ASN A 64 9.46 -9.57 -11.07
C ASN A 64 9.35 -8.04 -11.22
N ALA A 65 8.72 -7.53 -12.27
CA ALA A 65 8.59 -6.09 -12.49
C ALA A 65 7.69 -5.46 -11.43
N LEU A 66 6.59 -6.12 -11.09
CA LEU A 66 5.72 -5.72 -9.98
C LEU A 66 6.45 -5.74 -8.65
N THR A 67 7.25 -6.77 -8.38
CA THR A 67 8.01 -6.89 -7.14
C THR A 67 9.02 -5.74 -7.00
N ILE A 68 9.76 -5.41 -8.06
CA ILE A 68 10.71 -4.29 -8.07
C ILE A 68 9.99 -2.95 -7.87
N PHE A 69 8.86 -2.75 -8.54
CA PHE A 69 8.08 -1.54 -8.41
C PHE A 69 7.54 -1.35 -6.99
N ARG A 70 6.98 -2.41 -6.39
CA ARG A 70 6.50 -2.40 -5.02
C ARG A 70 7.61 -2.19 -4.00
N LEU A 71 8.76 -2.82 -4.20
CA LEU A 71 9.94 -2.60 -3.37
C LEU A 71 10.38 -1.14 -3.42
N SER A 72 10.36 -0.52 -4.61
CA SER A 72 10.65 0.90 -4.77
C SER A 72 9.64 1.76 -4.02
N CYS A 73 8.34 1.48 -4.14
CA CYS A 73 7.28 2.14 -3.36
C CYS A 73 7.52 2.02 -1.85
N TYR A 74 7.90 0.83 -1.36
CA TYR A 74 8.27 0.60 0.03
C TYR A 74 9.48 1.42 0.47
N GLN A 75 10.55 1.44 -0.32
CA GLN A 75 11.76 2.23 -0.04
C GLN A 75 11.48 3.74 0.02
N PHE A 76 10.58 4.23 -0.84
CA PHE A 76 10.14 5.63 -0.82
C PHE A 76 9.03 5.93 0.21
N GLY A 77 8.66 4.92 1.00
CA GLY A 77 7.79 5.11 2.15
C GLY A 77 6.30 5.21 1.83
N ASN A 78 5.88 4.57 0.73
CA ASN A 78 4.47 4.42 0.39
C ASN A 78 3.72 3.75 1.56
N PRO A 79 2.62 4.34 2.04
CA PRO A 79 1.93 3.83 3.21
C PRO A 79 1.22 2.49 2.94
N GLU A 80 0.77 2.22 1.71
CA GLU A 80 0.13 0.96 1.36
C GLU A 80 1.10 -0.20 1.38
N THR A 81 2.30 -0.06 0.80
CA THR A 81 3.31 -1.14 0.89
C THR A 81 3.76 -1.40 2.31
N ILE A 82 3.89 -0.36 3.14
CA ILE A 82 4.21 -0.50 4.56
C ILE A 82 3.09 -1.26 5.28
N TYR A 83 1.84 -0.91 5.01
CA TYR A 83 0.68 -1.60 5.58
C TYR A 83 0.64 -3.08 5.16
N LEU A 84 0.78 -3.36 3.86
CA LEU A 84 0.76 -4.73 3.33
C LEU A 84 1.90 -5.57 3.91
N GLN A 85 3.11 -5.02 4.02
CA GLN A 85 4.22 -5.67 4.71
C GLN A 85 3.92 -5.90 6.20
N GLY A 86 3.29 -4.93 6.86
CA GLY A 86 2.87 -5.05 8.26
C GLY A 86 1.85 -6.16 8.47
N MET A 87 0.87 -6.25 7.58
CA MET A 87 -0.14 -7.32 7.58
C MET A 87 0.47 -8.69 7.31
N TYR A 88 1.44 -8.79 6.40
CA TYR A 88 2.20 -10.02 6.16
C TYR A 88 2.99 -10.45 7.40
N GLU A 89 3.75 -9.54 8.00
CA GLU A 89 4.53 -9.82 9.20
C GLU A 89 3.67 -10.20 10.40
N LEU A 90 2.52 -9.54 10.57
CA LEU A 90 1.56 -9.83 11.63
C LEU A 90 0.88 -11.19 11.43
N SER A 91 0.36 -11.43 10.23
CA SER A 91 -0.59 -12.54 9.97
C SER A 91 0.10 -13.82 9.51
N VAL A 92 1.20 -13.71 8.75
CA VAL A 92 1.95 -14.87 8.21
C VAL A 92 3.14 -15.22 9.10
N LEU A 93 3.93 -14.21 9.49
CA LEU A 93 5.16 -14.43 10.25
C LEU A 93 4.97 -14.37 11.78
N HIS A 94 3.77 -13.98 12.24
CA HIS A 94 3.45 -13.82 13.66
C HIS A 94 4.39 -12.86 14.42
N LEU A 95 4.99 -11.89 13.71
CA LEU A 95 5.89 -10.88 14.28
C LEU A 95 5.08 -9.67 14.77
N LEU A 96 4.52 -9.77 15.97
CA LEU A 96 3.55 -8.79 16.49
C LEU A 96 4.07 -7.35 16.52
N ASP A 97 5.24 -7.12 17.13
CA ASP A 97 5.82 -5.78 17.25
C ASP A 97 6.23 -5.20 15.89
N ALA A 98 6.81 -6.03 15.03
CA ALA A 98 7.29 -5.63 13.71
C ALA A 98 6.14 -5.34 12.73
N GLY A 99 5.15 -6.22 12.70
CA GLY A 99 3.98 -6.09 11.83
C GLY A 99 3.05 -4.97 12.29
N ARG A 100 2.66 -4.96 13.57
CA ARG A 100 1.71 -3.97 14.08
C ARG A 100 2.34 -2.62 14.35
N LYS A 101 3.24 -2.51 15.33
CA LYS A 101 3.73 -1.21 15.80
C LYS A 101 4.64 -0.53 14.78
N LYS A 102 5.59 -1.28 14.21
CA LYS A 102 6.58 -0.69 13.28
C LYS A 102 6.04 -0.44 11.88
N LYS A 103 4.90 -1.04 11.51
CA LYS A 103 4.38 -0.98 10.14
C LYS A 103 2.91 -0.56 10.05
N ILE A 104 1.96 -1.34 10.55
CA ILE A 104 0.53 -0.99 10.43
C ILE A 104 0.25 0.38 11.08
N HIS A 105 0.74 0.59 12.30
CA HIS A 105 0.60 1.87 12.99
C HIS A 105 1.27 3.01 12.20
N LEU A 106 2.53 2.83 11.79
CA LEU A 106 3.29 3.80 10.99
C LEU A 106 2.59 4.18 9.67
N SER A 107 1.99 3.19 8.98
CA SER A 107 1.22 3.44 7.76
C SER A 107 -0.01 4.31 8.05
N GLY A 108 -0.68 4.06 9.18
CA GLY A 108 -1.75 4.90 9.68
C GLY A 108 -1.29 6.33 9.93
N GLU A 109 -0.17 6.55 10.63
CA GLU A 109 0.42 7.88 10.84
C GLU A 109 0.73 8.61 9.52
N ARG A 110 1.07 7.85 8.46
CA ARG A 110 1.33 8.37 7.11
C ARG A 110 0.08 8.66 6.29
N GLY A 111 -1.11 8.49 6.86
CA GLY A 111 -2.37 8.93 6.28
C GLY A 111 -3.20 7.82 5.63
N LEU A 112 -2.77 6.55 5.69
CA LEU A 112 -3.60 5.46 5.17
C LEU A 112 -4.74 5.15 6.15
N LEU A 113 -5.97 5.49 5.76
CA LEU A 113 -7.16 5.33 6.60
C LEU A 113 -7.43 3.87 6.97
N LEU A 114 -7.23 2.94 6.04
CA LEU A 114 -7.38 1.51 6.30
C LEU A 114 -6.43 1.03 7.40
N ALA A 115 -5.17 1.46 7.37
CA ALA A 115 -4.19 1.11 8.39
C ALA A 115 -4.55 1.69 9.77
N LYS A 116 -5.04 2.94 9.83
CA LYS A 116 -5.56 3.53 11.09
C LYS A 116 -6.72 2.71 11.66
N TYR A 117 -7.67 2.34 10.80
CA TYR A 117 -8.81 1.51 11.19
C TYR A 117 -8.35 0.16 11.75
N VAL A 118 -7.48 -0.55 11.02
CA VAL A 118 -6.96 -1.86 11.43
C VAL A 118 -6.16 -1.77 12.72
N ASP A 119 -5.26 -0.79 12.89
CA ASP A 119 -4.53 -0.62 14.17
C ASP A 119 -5.49 -0.34 15.33
N GLY A 120 -6.54 0.44 15.11
CA GLY A 120 -7.61 0.65 16.10
C GLY A 120 -8.33 -0.65 16.46
N MET A 121 -8.72 -1.45 15.47
CA MET A 121 -9.36 -2.75 15.69
C MET A 121 -8.44 -3.72 16.45
N LEU A 122 -7.15 -3.74 16.14
CA LEU A 122 -6.16 -4.55 16.87
C LEU A 122 -5.99 -4.06 18.31
N ASN A 123 -5.98 -2.74 18.56
CA ASN A 123 -5.96 -2.20 19.93
C ASN A 123 -7.20 -2.61 20.75
N LEU A 124 -8.36 -2.71 20.12
CA LEU A 124 -9.60 -3.12 20.80
C LEU A 124 -9.63 -4.63 21.05
N ALA A 125 -9.26 -5.43 20.05
CA ALA A 125 -9.33 -6.88 20.11
C ALA A 125 -8.29 -7.49 21.06
N PHE A 126 -7.18 -6.81 21.30
CA PHE A 126 -6.06 -7.36 22.05
C PHE A 126 -5.48 -6.38 23.08
N SER A 127 -5.19 -6.87 24.28
CA SER A 127 -4.27 -6.26 25.23
C SER A 127 -2.86 -6.83 25.04
N VAL A 128 -1.84 -6.09 25.47
CA VAL A 128 -0.46 -6.54 25.47
C VAL A 128 -0.06 -6.80 26.92
N ASP A 129 0.25 -8.04 27.27
CA ASP A 129 0.90 -8.40 28.53
C ASP A 129 2.32 -8.93 28.27
N ASP A 130 3.00 -9.33 29.34
CA ASP A 130 4.37 -9.86 29.31
C ASP A 130 4.54 -11.11 28.42
N ARG A 131 3.43 -11.75 28.03
CA ARG A 131 3.37 -12.97 27.22
C ARG A 131 2.93 -12.73 25.77
N GLY A 132 2.55 -11.51 25.40
CA GLY A 132 2.15 -11.14 24.04
C GLY A 132 0.73 -10.62 23.95
N PHE A 133 0.01 -10.97 22.88
CA PHE A 133 -1.38 -10.57 22.70
C PHE A 133 -2.31 -11.40 23.59
N VAL A 134 -3.00 -10.74 24.52
CA VAL A 134 -4.12 -11.31 25.27
C VAL A 134 -5.41 -10.81 24.63
N HIS A 135 -6.25 -11.74 24.18
CA HIS A 135 -7.53 -11.36 23.60
C HIS A 135 -8.41 -10.69 24.66
N ASN A 136 -8.88 -9.47 24.38
CA ASN A 136 -9.83 -8.77 25.25
C ASN A 136 -11.25 -9.35 25.13
N TYR A 137 -11.48 -10.19 24.12
CA TYR A 137 -12.76 -10.81 23.84
C TYR A 137 -12.59 -12.33 23.78
N SER A 138 -13.23 -13.04 24.72
CA SER A 138 -13.22 -14.50 24.81
C SER A 138 -13.83 -15.19 23.58
N SER A 139 -14.64 -14.49 22.81
CA SER A 139 -15.24 -14.94 21.55
C SER A 139 -14.32 -14.83 20.34
N PHE A 140 -13.19 -14.13 20.45
CA PHE A 140 -12.23 -13.95 19.35
C PHE A 140 -11.19 -15.07 19.37
N THR A 141 -11.58 -16.26 18.91
CA THR A 141 -10.74 -17.46 18.94
C THR A 141 -9.66 -17.43 17.86
N ARG A 142 -8.64 -18.28 17.99
CA ARG A 142 -7.59 -18.50 16.98
C ARG A 142 -8.17 -18.83 15.60
N GLU A 143 -9.28 -19.58 15.58
CA GLU A 143 -10.02 -19.91 14.36
C GLU A 143 -10.55 -18.66 13.62
N PHE A 144 -10.92 -17.61 14.35
CA PHE A 144 -11.35 -16.36 13.76
C PHE A 144 -10.20 -15.61 13.09
N VAL A 145 -9.00 -15.67 13.71
CA VAL A 145 -7.76 -15.14 13.12
C VAL A 145 -7.39 -15.91 11.86
N ASP A 146 -7.50 -17.24 11.88
CA ASP A 146 -7.23 -18.09 10.71
C ASP A 146 -8.24 -17.84 9.57
N ARG A 147 -9.51 -17.57 9.88
CA ARG A 147 -10.51 -17.18 8.88
C ARG A 147 -10.22 -15.79 8.30
N MET A 148 -9.87 -14.81 9.13
CA MET A 148 -9.43 -13.49 8.64
C MET A 148 -8.20 -13.63 7.76
N TYR A 149 -7.21 -14.43 8.18
CA TYR A 149 -6.05 -14.75 7.37
C TYR A 149 -6.46 -15.31 6.01
N HIS A 150 -7.42 -16.23 5.96
CA HIS A 150 -7.91 -16.82 4.72
C HIS A 150 -8.62 -15.81 3.81
N MET A 151 -9.42 -14.89 4.37
CA MET A 151 -10.06 -13.82 3.58
C MET A 151 -9.02 -12.85 3.01
N ILE A 152 -8.06 -12.43 3.84
CA ILE A 152 -7.00 -11.50 3.42
C ILE A 152 -6.06 -12.18 2.41
N THR A 153 -5.71 -13.45 2.58
CA THR A 153 -4.86 -14.16 1.60
C THR A 153 -5.56 -14.40 0.27
N LYS A 154 -6.88 -14.63 0.27
CA LYS A 154 -7.65 -14.88 -0.94
C LYS A 154 -7.95 -13.61 -1.75
N GLU A 155 -8.05 -12.44 -1.11
CA GLU A 155 -8.35 -11.16 -1.79
C GLU A 155 -7.14 -10.21 -1.90
N ILE A 156 -6.18 -10.22 -0.97
CA ILE A 156 -5.12 -9.19 -0.87
C ILE A 156 -3.71 -9.76 -1.14
N PHE A 157 -3.44 -11.04 -0.88
CA PHE A 157 -2.08 -11.61 -0.88
C PHE A 157 -1.78 -12.69 -1.92
N SER A 158 -2.37 -12.65 -3.11
CA SER A 158 -1.89 -13.51 -4.22
C SER A 158 -0.47 -13.14 -4.69
N GLY A 159 0.06 -11.98 -4.31
CA GLY A 159 1.44 -11.55 -4.57
C GLY A 159 2.45 -11.96 -3.48
N HIS A 160 3.72 -12.13 -3.86
CA HIS A 160 4.82 -12.39 -2.92
C HIS A 160 5.26 -11.07 -2.27
N TRP A 161 4.91 -10.84 -1.00
CA TRP A 161 5.12 -9.55 -0.32
C TRP A 161 6.39 -9.49 0.54
N ALA A 162 7.23 -10.53 0.56
CA ALA A 162 8.44 -10.54 1.37
C ALA A 162 9.51 -9.58 0.82
N TYR A 163 9.55 -8.33 1.29
CA TYR A 163 10.62 -7.40 0.96
C TYR A 163 11.86 -7.67 1.83
N LYS A 164 12.76 -8.55 1.39
CA LYS A 164 14.08 -8.67 2.03
C LYS A 164 14.86 -7.39 1.79
N LYS A 165 15.36 -6.77 2.87
CA LYS A 165 16.49 -5.83 2.77
C LYS A 165 17.73 -6.65 2.41
N THR A 166 18.26 -6.46 1.20
CA THR A 166 19.68 -6.69 0.93
C THR A 166 20.51 -5.67 1.70
#